data_AF-A0A803MKR6-F1
#
_entry.id   AF-A0A803MKR6-F1
#
_cell.length_a   1.000
_cell.length_b   1.000
_cell.length_c   1.000
_cell.angle_alpha   90.00
_cell.angle_beta   90.00
_cell.angle_gamma   90.00
#
_symmetry.space_group_name_H-M   'P 1'
#
loop_
_entity.id
_entity.type
_entity.pdbx_description
1 polymer ?
#
loop_
_entity_poly.entity_id
_entity_poly.type
_entity_poly.pdbx_seq_one_letter_code
_entity_poly.pdbx_strand_id
1 'polypeptide(L)' 'MMLRKSLVTSKNKRQTILFSATMPAKIQNFARSAMVKPIAVSVGRPGVANLDIIQEVEYVKQEAKMVNFSNAYRRLHSRL' A
#
# COMPACT_ATOMS: atom_id res chain seq x y z
N MET A 1 -10.08 -11.71 0.83
CA MET A 1 -10.49 -10.32 0.53
C MET A 1 -11.60 -10.38 -0.50
N MET A 2 -12.83 -10.08 -0.07
CA MET A 2 -14.09 -10.34 -0.78
C MET A 2 -14.45 -9.13 -1.64
N LEU A 3 -14.51 -9.29 -2.96
CA LEU A 3 -14.94 -8.26 -3.90
C LEU A 3 -16.46 -8.39 -4.11
N ARG A 4 -17.27 -7.60 -3.39
CA ARG A 4 -18.71 -7.45 -3.71
C ARG A 4 -18.90 -6.36 -4.76
N LYS A 5 -19.51 -6.74 -5.88
CA LYS A 5 -19.91 -5.87 -6.99
C LYS A 5 -21.38 -5.50 -6.79
N SER A 6 -21.67 -4.28 -6.33
CA SER A 6 -23.05 -3.76 -6.35
C SER A 6 -23.33 -3.16 -7.73
N LEU A 7 -24.35 -3.70 -8.39
CA LEU A 7 -24.86 -3.23 -9.67
C LEU A 7 -25.90 -2.13 -9.41
N VAL A 8 -25.63 -0.92 -9.89
CA VAL A 8 -26.65 0.11 -10.12
C VAL A 8 -26.56 0.51 -11.59
N THR A 9 -27.71 0.49 -12.27
CA THR A 9 -27.83 0.35 -13.72
C THR A 9 -27.87 1.70 -14.44
N SER A 10 -26.99 1.92 -15.43
CA SER A 10 -27.19 2.93 -16.48
C SER A 10 -26.38 2.61 -17.75
N LYS A 11 -27.09 2.18 -18.81
CA LYS A 11 -26.68 2.05 -20.23
C LYS A 11 -25.20 1.63 -20.48
N ASN A 12 -24.81 0.54 -19.81
CA ASN A 12 -23.75 -0.45 -20.03
C ASN A 12 -22.36 -0.04 -20.57
N LYS A 13 -21.82 1.14 -20.24
CA LYS A 13 -20.35 1.28 -20.17
C LYS A 13 -19.86 0.65 -18.86
N ARG A 14 -19.00 -0.37 -18.94
CA ARG A 14 -18.37 -0.98 -17.75
C ARG A 14 -17.53 0.08 -17.04
N GLN A 15 -17.83 0.34 -15.78
CA GLN A 15 -16.97 1.14 -14.90
C GLN A 15 -15.90 0.22 -14.30
N THR A 16 -14.64 0.58 -14.48
CA THR A 16 -13.48 -0.14 -13.95
C THR A 16 -12.87 0.69 -12.83
N ILE A 17 -12.66 0.08 -11.66
CA ILE A 17 -11.97 0.70 -10.51
C ILE A 17 -10.70 -0.11 -10.23
N LEU A 18 -9.57 0.57 -10.11
CA LEU A 18 -8.27 -0.02 -9.78
C LEU A 18 -7.83 0.45 -8.40
N PHE A 19 -7.60 -0.50 -7.48
CA PHE A 19 -6.96 -0.23 -6.19
C PHE A 19 -5.50 -0.67 -6.26
N SER A 20 -4.56 0.21 -5.90
CA SER A 20 -3.14 -0.11 -5.82
C SER A 20 -2.48 0.59 -4.65
N ALA A 21 -1.64 -0.13 -3.92
CA ALA A 21 -0.83 0.44 -2.84
C ALA A 21 0.36 1.25 -3.38
N THR A 22 0.87 0.89 -4.56
CA THR A 22 1.97 1.57 -5.24
C THR A 22 1.63 1.75 -6.72
N MET A 23 2.14 2.81 -7.35
CA MET A 23 1.86 3.11 -8.77
C MET A 23 3.13 3.18 -9.62
N PRO A 24 3.89 2.08 -9.76
CA PRO A 24 5.03 2.05 -10.68
C PRO A 24 4.57 2.14 -12.14
N ALA A 25 5.47 2.52 -13.06
CA ALA A 25 5.14 2.80 -14.47
C ALA A 25 4.36 1.67 -15.18
N LYS A 26 4.65 0.40 -14.85
CA LYS A 26 3.91 -0.75 -15.39
C LYS A 26 2.42 -0.75 -15.01
N ILE A 27 2.10 -0.43 -13.76
CA ILE A 27 0.71 -0.36 -13.28
C ILE A 27 0.01 0.88 -13.85
N GLN A 28 0.73 1.99 -14.05
CA GLN A 28 0.19 3.16 -14.75
C GLN A 28 -0.20 2.84 -16.19
N ASN A 29 0.65 2.10 -16.90
CA ASN A 29 0.35 1.68 -18.28
C ASN A 29 -0.85 0.73 -18.33
N PHE A 30 -0.92 -0.23 -17.40
CA PHE A 30 -2.08 -1.11 -17.24
C PHE A 30 -3.37 -0.32 -16.97
N ALA A 31 -3.31 0.67 -16.07
CA ALA A 31 -4.43 1.54 -15.75
C ALA A 31 -4.94 2.32 -16.98
N ARG A 32 -4.03 2.83 -17.82
CA ARG A 32 -4.36 3.55 -19.05
C ARG A 32 -5.01 2.65 -20.11
N SER A 33 -4.58 1.39 -20.22
CA SER A 33 -5.17 0.45 -21.19
C SER A 33 -6.50 -0.16 -20.72
N ALA A 34 -6.68 -0.33 -19.40
CA ALA A 34 -7.84 -1.02 -18.83
C ALA A 34 -9.00 -0.08 -18.46
N MET A 35 -8.78 1.24 -18.36
CA MET A 35 -9.77 2.21 -17.88
C MET A 35 -10.04 3.32 -18.89
N VAL A 36 -11.32 3.70 -19.03
CA VAL A 36 -11.75 4.80 -19.88
C VAL A 36 -11.81 6.08 -19.03
N LYS A 37 -10.92 7.04 -19.31
CA LYS A 37 -10.82 8.34 -18.61
C LYS A 37 -10.79 8.18 -17.07
N PRO A 38 -9.79 7.47 -16.49
CA PRO A 38 -9.73 7.25 -15.06
C PRO A 38 -9.42 8.54 -14.29
N ILE A 39 -10.00 8.68 -13.09
CA ILE A 39 -9.65 9.70 -12.11
C ILE A 39 -8.68 9.08 -11.10
N ALA A 40 -7.52 9.68 -10.88
CA ALA A 40 -6.56 9.23 -9.88
C ALA A 40 -6.91 9.86 -8.52
N VAL A 41 -7.10 9.01 -7.51
CA VAL A 41 -7.28 9.44 -6.12
C VAL A 41 -6.14 8.86 -5.30
N SER A 42 -5.27 9.73 -4.79
CA SER A 42 -4.21 9.36 -3.86
C SER A 42 -4.62 9.71 -2.44
N VAL A 43 -4.48 8.76 -1.53
CA VAL A 43 -4.65 9.01 -0.09
C VAL A 43 -3.26 9.16 0.51
N GLY A 44 -2.92 10.37 0.99
CA GLY A 44 -1.60 10.69 1.55
C GLY A 44 -0.56 11.14 0.51
N ARG A 45 0.68 11.40 0.97
CA ARG A 45 1.81 11.83 0.12
C ARG A 45 2.51 10.58 -0.44
N PRO A 46 2.62 10.41 -1.77
CA PRO A 46 3.30 9.26 -2.36
C PRO A 46 4.74 9.13 -1.85
N GLY A 47 5.12 7.93 -1.38
CA GLY A 47 6.48 7.63 -0.96
C GLY A 47 6.81 7.93 0.52
N VAL A 48 5.86 8.43 1.30
CA VAL A 48 6.00 8.52 2.76
C VAL A 48 5.22 7.36 3.38
N ALA A 49 5.79 6.72 4.39
CA ALA A 49 5.01 5.80 5.22
C ALA A 49 3.79 6.53 5.79
N ASN A 50 2.69 5.80 6.00
CA ASN A 50 1.45 6.41 6.46
C ASN A 50 1.71 7.30 7.71
N LEU A 51 1.08 8.48 7.77
CA LEU A 51 1.28 9.44 8.87
C LEU A 51 0.92 8.84 10.24
N ASP A 52 0.05 7.84 10.25
CA ASP A 52 -0.37 7.11 11.46
C ASP A 52 0.60 5.95 11.84
N ILE A 53 1.75 5.82 11.17
CA ILE A 53 2.76 4.80 11.47
C ILE A 53 3.96 5.47 12.13
N ILE A 54 4.25 5.07 13.37
CA ILE A 54 5.48 5.45 14.08
C ILE A 54 6.63 4.61 13.51
N GLN A 55 7.67 5.29 13.02
CA GLN A 55 8.87 4.64 12.48
C GLN A 55 10.09 4.95 13.35
N GLU A 56 10.66 3.91 13.96
CA GLU A 56 11.91 4.01 14.72
C GLU A 56 13.06 3.43 13.88
N VAL A 57 14.14 4.19 13.72
CA VAL A 57 15.33 3.77 12.96
C VAL A 57 16.53 3.73 13.90
N GLU A 58 17.15 2.56 14.03
CA GLU A 58 18.36 2.35 14.83
C GLU A 58 19.51 1.90 13.92
N TYR A 59 20.68 2.52 14.08
CA TYR A 59 21.88 2.11 13.34
C TYR A 59 22.52 0.89 14.00
N VAL A 60 22.68 -0.18 13.23
CA VAL A 60 23.23 -1.45 13.71
C VAL A 60 24.32 -1.94 12.76
N LYS A 61 25.48 -2.31 13.33
CA LYS A 61 26.56 -2.97 12.58
C LYS A 61 26.07 -4.30 12.02
N GLN A 62 26.59 -4.70 10.86
CA GLN A 62 26.09 -5.88 10.12
C GLN A 62 26.06 -7.17 10.97
N GLU A 63 27.11 -7.41 11.74
CA GLU A 63 27.25 -8.58 12.63
C GLU A 63 26.22 -8.61 13.75
N ALA A 64 25.77 -7.43 14.22
CA ALA A 64 24.85 -7.30 15.33
C ALA A 64 23.37 -7.31 14.91
N LYS A 65 23.07 -7.31 13.61
CA LYS A 65 21.68 -7.20 13.10
C LYS A 65 20.75 -8.30 13.63
N MET A 66 21.22 -9.55 13.66
CA MET A 66 20.39 -10.67 14.12
C MET A 66 20.07 -10.58 15.61
N VAL A 67 21.05 -10.18 16.42
CA VAL A 67 20.88 -10.02 17.87
C VAL A 67 19.96 -8.83 18.16
N ASN A 68 20.18 -7.69 17.50
CA ASN A 68 19.32 -6.53 17.65
C ASN A 68 17.88 -6.80 17.17
N PHE A 69 17.70 -7.56 16.09
CA PHE A 69 16.37 -7.96 15.63
C PHE A 69 15.64 -8.80 16.68
N SER A 70 16.30 -9.82 17.25
CA SER A 70 15.71 -10.65 18.30
C SER A 70 15.32 -9.83 19.53
N ASN A 71 16.16 -8.88 19.93
CA ASN A 71 15.90 -7.99 21.04
C ASN A 71 14.73 -7.04 20.77
N ALA A 72 14.67 -6.44 19.57
CA ALA A 72 13.58 -5.57 19.14
C ALA A 72 12.25 -6.33 19.09
N TYR A 73 12.25 -7.55 18.55
CA TYR A 73 11.07 -8.42 18.53
C TYR A 73 10.56 -8.70 19.94
N ARG A 74 11.45 -9.06 20.87
CA ARG A 74 11.08 -9.33 22.26
C ARG A 74 10.50 -8.10 22.96
N ARG A 75 11.09 -6.90 22.75
CA ARG A 75 10.56 -5.63 23.29
C ARG A 75 9.16 -5.30 22.78
N LEU A 76 8.91 -5.54 21.50
CA LEU A 76 7.59 -5.29 20.90
C LEU A 76 6.55 -6.29 21.41
N HIS A 77 6.91 -7.55 21.56
CA HIS A 77 6.00 -8.58 22.07
C HIS A 77 5.65 -8.41 23.55
N SER A 78 6.48 -7.72 24.34
CA SER A 78 6.17 -7.39 25.73
C SER A 78 5.33 -6.12 25.92
N ARG A 79 5.08 -5.35 24.85
CA ARG A 79 4.27 -4.11 24.87
C ARG A 79 2.80 -4.36 24.46
N LEU A 80 2.46 -5.59 24.11
CA LEU A 80 1.11 -6.10 23.90
C LEU A 80 0.72 -6.97 25.11
#